data_AF-A0A559RXK3-F1
#
_entry.id   AF-A0A559RXK3-F1
#
_cell.length_a   1.000
_cell.length_b   1.000
_cell.length_c   1.000
_cell.angle_alpha   90.00
_cell.angle_beta   90.00
_cell.angle_gamma   90.00
#
_symmetry.space_group_name_H-M   'P 1'
#
loop_
_entity.id
_entity.type
_entity.pdbx_description
1 polymer ?
#
loop_
_entity_poly.entity_id
_entity_poly.type
_entity_poly.pdbx_seq_one_letter_code
_entity_poly.pdbx_strand_id
1 'polypeptide(L)'
;MGVIKLKYNNAYKTIDNKYLIDNKVMPISLIEDFLYFYNLTLQDLPELAKLSTNLKEDKRFKKLNKSKFYSLTKKENEIFRLVTNGYKTNEIADKLFIATSTVDTHRKNIKQKLDTNSVFDWYKYAKVFCP
;
A
#
# COMPACT_ATOMS: atom_id res chain seq x y z
N MET A 1 -16.81 -23.33 -38.68
CA MET A 1 -17.12 -22.55 -37.46
C MET A 1 -15.81 -21.96 -36.94
N GLY A 2 -15.65 -20.64 -37.00
CA GLY A 2 -14.38 -19.97 -36.73
C GLY A 2 -14.09 -19.85 -35.24
N VAL A 3 -12.85 -20.17 -34.82
CA VAL A 3 -12.40 -19.95 -33.44
C VAL A 3 -11.71 -18.60 -33.38
N ILE A 4 -12.31 -17.66 -32.64
CA ILE A 4 -11.74 -16.33 -32.42
C ILE A 4 -10.55 -16.48 -31.47
N LYS A 5 -9.33 -16.22 -31.97
CA LYS A 5 -8.12 -16.16 -31.15
C LYS A 5 -8.09 -14.83 -30.39
N LEU A 6 -8.40 -14.85 -29.09
CA LEU A 6 -8.10 -13.73 -28.21
C LEU A 6 -6.60 -13.72 -27.90
N LYS A 7 -5.86 -12.82 -28.55
CA LYS A 7 -4.48 -12.49 -28.18
C LYS A 7 -4.50 -11.67 -26.88
N TYR A 8 -4.25 -12.30 -25.74
CA TYR A 8 -3.77 -11.62 -24.53
C TYR A 8 -2.33 -12.05 -24.25
N ASN A 9 -1.41 -11.10 -24.37
CA ASN A 9 0.00 -11.26 -24.04
C ASN A 9 0.15 -11.52 -22.54
N ASN A 10 0.37 -12.78 -22.17
CA ASN A 10 1.33 -13.24 -21.16
C ASN A 10 1.47 -14.76 -21.35
N ALA A 11 2.71 -15.25 -21.49
CA ALA A 11 2.99 -16.62 -21.89
C ALA A 11 2.72 -17.62 -20.75
N TYR A 12 1.46 -18.05 -20.60
CA TYR A 12 1.10 -19.17 -19.72
C TYR A 12 1.08 -20.47 -20.54
N LYS A 13 1.89 -21.45 -20.15
CA LYS A 13 1.84 -22.83 -20.68
C LYS A 13 1.31 -23.75 -19.59
N THR A 14 0.27 -24.51 -19.89
CA THR A 14 -0.19 -25.64 -19.08
C THR A 14 0.65 -26.87 -19.41
N ILE A 15 1.28 -27.47 -18.40
CA ILE A 15 1.95 -28.77 -18.51
C ILE A 15 1.50 -29.60 -17.31
N ASP A 16 0.92 -30.78 -17.53
CA ASP A 16 0.55 -31.77 -16.50
C ASP A 16 -0.21 -31.22 -15.27
N ASN A 17 -1.37 -30.59 -15.49
CA ASN A 17 -2.19 -29.97 -14.43
C ASN A 17 -1.42 -28.99 -13.52
N LYS A 18 -0.42 -28.31 -14.09
CA LYS A 18 0.36 -27.28 -13.42
C LYS A 18 0.42 -26.01 -14.25
N TYR A 19 0.35 -24.88 -13.55
CA TYR A 19 0.65 -23.56 -14.07
C TYR A 19 2.07 -23.15 -13.72
N LEU A 20 2.75 -22.51 -14.67
CA LEU A 20 4.06 -21.88 -14.47
C LEU A 20 3.89 -20.38 -14.27
N ILE A 21 4.26 -19.87 -13.10
CA ILE A 21 4.24 -18.44 -12.76
C ILE A 21 5.62 -18.05 -12.25
N ASP A 22 6.32 -17.16 -12.95
CA ASP A 22 7.68 -16.71 -12.60
C ASP A 22 8.64 -17.88 -12.26
N ASN A 23 8.63 -18.94 -13.09
CA ASN A 23 9.38 -20.20 -12.91
C ASN A 23 8.97 -21.07 -11.71
N LYS A 24 7.90 -20.72 -11.01
CA LYS A 24 7.30 -21.55 -9.94
C LYS A 24 6.16 -22.39 -10.49
N VAL A 25 6.17 -23.68 -10.16
CA VAL A 25 5.10 -24.62 -10.50
C VAL A 25 3.98 -24.50 -9.46
N MET A 26 2.77 -24.16 -9.87
CA MET A 26 1.57 -24.24 -9.03
C MET A 26 0.59 -25.28 -9.57
N PRO A 27 0.08 -26.19 -8.74
CA PRO A 27 -0.94 -27.14 -9.17
C PRO A 27 -2.27 -26.40 -9.43
N ILE A 28 -3.03 -26.87 -10.43
CA ILE A 28 -4.35 -26.28 -10.77
C ILE A 28 -5.29 -26.31 -9.56
N SER A 29 -5.27 -27.41 -8.79
CA SER A 29 -6.11 -27.57 -7.60
C SER A 29 -5.91 -26.45 -6.58
N LEU A 30 -4.69 -25.94 -6.41
CA LEU A 30 -4.42 -24.84 -5.49
C LEU A 30 -5.11 -23.54 -5.91
N ILE A 31 -5.28 -23.32 -7.23
CA ILE A 31 -5.99 -22.15 -7.76
C ILE A 31 -7.49 -22.33 -7.53
N GLU A 32 -8.02 -23.51 -7.81
CA GLU A 32 -9.44 -23.84 -7.58
C GLU A 32 -9.80 -23.75 -6.09
N ASP A 33 -8.97 -24.33 -5.22
CA ASP A 33 -9.10 -24.25 -3.76
C ASP A 33 -9.06 -22.80 -3.28
N PHE A 34 -8.18 -21.98 -3.84
CA PHE A 34 -8.11 -20.55 -3.52
C PHE A 34 -9.39 -19.82 -3.92
N LEU A 35 -9.85 -19.99 -5.15
CA LEU A 35 -11.08 -19.34 -5.63
C LEU A 35 -12.29 -19.79 -4.81
N TYR A 36 -12.39 -21.08 -4.49
CA TYR A 36 -13.45 -21.63 -3.66
C TYR A 36 -13.39 -21.12 -2.21
N PHE A 37 -12.23 -21.19 -1.57
CA PHE A 37 -12.05 -20.76 -0.18
C PHE A 37 -12.40 -19.29 0.03
N TYR A 38 -12.05 -18.43 -0.93
CA TYR A 38 -12.35 -17.00 -0.88
C TYR A 38 -13.68 -16.61 -1.55
N ASN A 39 -14.48 -17.59 -2.00
CA ASN A 39 -15.75 -17.38 -2.70
C ASN A 39 -15.64 -16.36 -3.85
N LEU A 40 -14.57 -16.49 -4.65
CA LEU A 40 -14.25 -15.57 -5.74
C LEU A 40 -14.84 -16.05 -7.06
N THR A 41 -15.43 -15.11 -7.79
CA THR A 41 -15.99 -15.30 -9.13
C THR A 41 -15.09 -14.67 -10.18
N LEU A 42 -15.37 -14.96 -11.46
CA LEU A 42 -14.65 -14.32 -12.56
C LEU A 42 -14.80 -12.79 -12.60
N GLN A 43 -15.85 -12.26 -11.98
CA GLN A 43 -16.13 -10.82 -11.91
C GLN A 43 -15.22 -10.09 -10.92
N ASP A 44 -14.62 -10.81 -9.97
CA ASP A 44 -13.75 -10.24 -8.93
C ASP A 44 -12.29 -10.08 -9.40
N LEU A 45 -11.90 -10.79 -10.46
CA LEU A 45 -10.51 -10.78 -10.98
C LEU A 45 -9.98 -9.38 -11.32
N PRO A 46 -10.75 -8.47 -11.95
CA PRO A 46 -10.27 -7.12 -12.24
C PRO A 46 -9.91 -6.32 -10.98
N GLU A 47 -10.69 -6.47 -9.89
CA GLU A 47 -10.41 -5.78 -8.63
C GLU A 47 -9.19 -6.38 -7.92
N LEU A 48 -9.08 -7.71 -7.91
CA LEU A 48 -7.92 -8.40 -7.36
C LEU A 48 -6.63 -8.03 -8.10
N ALA A 49 -6.69 -7.88 -9.43
CA ALA A 49 -5.56 -7.40 -10.22
C ALA A 49 -5.11 -6.00 -9.77
N LYS A 50 -6.05 -5.05 -9.63
CA LYS A 50 -5.79 -3.69 -9.12
C LYS A 50 -5.23 -3.71 -7.69
N LEU A 51 -5.76 -4.56 -6.82
CA LEU A 51 -5.26 -4.70 -5.46
C LEU A 51 -3.82 -5.23 -5.46
N SER A 52 -3.52 -6.23 -6.30
CA SER A 52 -2.18 -6.81 -6.41
C SER A 52 -1.14 -5.78 -6.86
N THR A 53 -1.50 -4.87 -7.77
CA THR A 53 -0.62 -3.79 -8.22
C THR A 53 -0.40 -2.78 -7.10
N ASN A 54 -1.46 -2.36 -6.42
CA ASN A 54 -1.36 -1.44 -5.27
C ASN A 54 -0.49 -2.02 -4.15
N LEU A 55 -0.62 -3.31 -3.85
CA LEU A 55 0.22 -3.98 -2.85
C LEU A 55 1.70 -4.04 -3.25
N LYS A 56 1.99 -4.25 -4.53
CA LYS A 56 3.38 -4.20 -5.04
C LYS A 56 3.95 -2.79 -4.89
N GLU A 57 3.18 -1.77 -5.23
CA GLU A 57 3.57 -0.37 -5.09
C GLU A 57 3.79 0.03 -3.63
N ASP A 58 2.88 -0.36 -2.73
CA ASP A 58 2.99 -0.09 -1.30
C ASP A 58 4.23 -0.78 -0.71
N LYS A 59 4.51 -2.04 -1.09
CA LYS A 59 5.74 -2.75 -0.69
C LYS A 59 7.01 -2.03 -1.18
N ARG A 60 7.02 -1.60 -2.45
CA ARG A 60 8.13 -0.83 -3.02
C ARG A 60 8.31 0.49 -2.28
N PHE A 61 7.22 1.22 -2.04
CA PHE A 61 7.23 2.48 -1.30
C PHE A 61 7.76 2.29 0.12
N LYS A 62 7.33 1.24 0.82
CA LYS A 62 7.83 0.88 2.16
C LYS A 62 9.33 0.67 2.16
N LYS A 63 9.84 -0.09 1.19
CA LYS A 63 11.27 -0.39 1.07
C LYS A 63 12.10 0.88 0.84
N LEU A 64 11.67 1.74 -0.08
CA LEU A 64 12.40 2.97 -0.44
C LEU A 64 12.38 4.01 0.67
N ASN A 65 11.27 4.12 1.41
CA ASN A 65 11.07 5.19 2.39
C ASN A 65 11.24 4.74 3.85
N LYS A 66 11.67 3.49 4.08
CA LYS A 66 11.85 2.90 5.41
C LYS A 66 12.72 3.79 6.30
N SER A 67 13.91 4.15 5.82
CA SER A 67 14.87 4.96 6.56
C SER A 67 14.32 6.36 6.90
N LYS A 68 13.72 7.04 5.91
CA LYS A 68 13.07 8.35 6.11
C LYS A 68 12.01 8.28 7.22
N PHE A 69 11.10 7.32 7.15
CA PHE A 69 10.02 7.20 8.12
C PHE A 69 10.54 6.89 9.54
N TYR A 70 11.52 5.99 9.68
CA TYR A 70 12.10 5.70 10.99
C TYR A 70 13.04 6.79 11.53
N SER A 71 13.40 7.80 10.72
CA SER A 71 14.15 8.98 11.19
C SER A 71 13.28 9.98 11.96
N LEU A 72 11.96 9.79 11.94
CA LEU A 72 11.04 10.58 12.75
C LEU A 72 11.27 10.29 14.23
N THR A 73 11.42 11.35 15.01
CA THR A 73 11.46 11.26 16.48
C THR A 73 10.13 10.74 17.02
N LYS A 74 10.12 10.35 18.30
CA LYS A 74 8.87 9.92 18.97
C LYS A 74 7.78 10.98 18.86
N LYS A 75 8.12 12.25 19.07
CA LYS A 75 7.14 13.35 19.08
C LYS A 75 6.66 13.73 17.68
N GLU A 76 7.55 13.67 16.68
CA GLU A 76 7.16 13.81 15.28
C GLU A 76 6.25 12.67 14.81
N ASN A 77 6.50 11.43 15.23
CA ASN A 77 5.62 10.29 14.93
C ASN A 77 4.23 10.45 15.55
N GLU A 78 4.14 10.97 16.77
CA GLU A 78 2.87 11.24 17.44
C GLU A 78 2.06 12.30 16.71
N ILE A 79 2.70 13.42 16.35
CA ILE A 79 2.08 14.47 15.53
C ILE A 79 1.69 13.95 14.15
N PHE A 80 2.54 13.16 13.50
CA PHE A 80 2.25 12.54 12.21
C PHE A 80 0.95 11.73 12.26
N ARG A 81 0.80 10.85 13.27
CA ARG A 81 -0.41 10.05 13.46
C ARG A 81 -1.66 10.90 13.67
N LEU A 82 -1.56 11.98 14.43
CA LEU A 82 -2.70 12.88 14.64
C LEU A 82 -3.08 13.60 13.33
N VAL A 83 -2.11 14.06 12.55
CA VAL A 83 -2.39 14.69 11.25
C VAL A 83 -3.05 13.70 10.29
N THR A 84 -2.59 12.46 10.23
CA THR A 84 -3.15 11.42 9.35
C THR A 84 -4.51 10.91 9.83
N ASN A 85 -4.88 11.17 11.09
CA ASN A 85 -6.21 10.92 11.64
C ASN A 85 -7.16 12.13 11.46
N GLY A 86 -6.72 13.18 10.76
CA GLY A 86 -7.57 14.33 10.42
C GLY A 86 -7.60 15.47 11.45
N TYR A 87 -6.78 15.42 12.51
CA TYR A 87 -6.74 16.48 13.51
C TYR A 87 -6.09 17.76 12.96
N LYS A 88 -6.67 18.92 13.31
CA LYS A 88 -6.16 20.26 13.00
C LYS A 88 -5.04 20.66 13.95
N THR A 89 -4.21 21.64 13.56
CA THR A 89 -3.07 22.12 14.37
C THR A 89 -3.48 22.47 15.81
N ASN A 90 -4.61 23.17 15.99
CA ASN A 90 -5.09 23.56 17.33
C ASN A 90 -5.51 22.34 18.16
N GLU A 91 -6.22 21.38 17.57
CA GLU A 91 -6.63 20.15 18.25
C GLU A 91 -5.44 19.28 18.64
N ILE A 92 -4.39 19.26 17.82
CA ILE A 92 -3.12 18.58 18.12
C ILE A 92 -2.41 19.27 19.28
N ALA A 93 -2.34 20.60 19.25
CA ALA A 93 -1.75 21.42 20.30
C ALA A 93 -2.43 21.14 21.66
N ASP A 94 -3.76 21.15 21.68
CA ASP A 94 -4.57 20.87 22.86
C ASP A 94 -4.35 19.44 23.37
N LYS A 95 -4.39 18.43 22.49
CA LYS A 95 -4.17 17.01 22.87
C LYS A 95 -2.78 16.75 23.43
N LEU A 96 -1.78 17.45 22.92
CA LEU A 96 -0.38 17.25 23.29
C LEU A 96 0.08 18.22 24.39
N PHE A 97 -0.79 19.14 24.83
CA PHE A 97 -0.49 20.19 25.80
C PHE A 97 0.74 21.03 25.40
N ILE A 98 0.82 21.43 24.13
CA ILE A 98 1.91 22.25 23.57
C ILE A 98 1.36 23.42 22.77
N ALA A 99 2.19 24.42 22.47
CA ALA A 99 1.79 25.54 21.63
C ALA A 99 1.56 25.11 20.17
N THR A 100 0.63 25.78 19.48
CA THR A 100 0.35 25.59 18.04
C THR A 100 1.59 25.81 17.18
N SER A 101 2.42 26.80 17.52
CA SER A 101 3.71 27.07 16.87
C SER A 101 4.71 25.91 17.00
N THR A 102 4.68 25.18 18.12
CA THR A 102 5.49 23.97 18.32
C THR A 102 5.00 22.84 17.41
N VAL A 103 3.68 22.66 17.27
CA VAL A 103 3.11 21.70 16.32
C VAL A 103 3.54 22.03 14.89
N ASP A 104 3.47 23.30 14.47
CA ASP A 104 3.88 23.71 13.13
C ASP A 104 5.37 23.47 12.88
N THR A 105 6.22 23.69 13.89
CA THR A 105 7.65 23.37 13.83
C THR A 105 7.88 21.88 13.60
N HIS A 106 7.20 21.01 14.36
CA HIS A 106 7.28 19.57 14.14
C HIS A 106 6.76 19.17 12.75
N ARG A 107 5.66 19.75 12.27
CA ARG A 107 5.14 19.49 10.92
C ARG A 107 6.15 19.88 9.84
N LYS A 108 6.86 21.00 9.99
CA LYS A 108 7.94 21.42 9.09
C LYS A 108 9.07 20.39 9.07
N ASN A 109 9.51 19.93 10.24
CA ASN A 109 10.57 18.91 10.34
C ASN A 109 10.14 17.57 9.72
N ILE A 110 8.90 17.14 9.95
CA ILE A 110 8.33 15.95 9.32
C ILE A 110 8.34 16.10 7.79
N LYS A 111 7.87 17.23 7.25
CA LYS A 111 7.88 17.48 5.81
C LYS A 111 9.30 17.38 5.22
N GLN A 112 10.28 17.93 5.92
CA GLN A 112 11.68 17.87 5.49
C GLN A 112 12.25 16.45 5.53
N LYS A 113 11.99 15.69 6.60
CA LYS A 113 12.48 14.31 6.75
C LYS A 113 11.84 13.34 5.77
N LEU A 114 10.54 13.51 5.53
CA LEU A 114 9.78 12.64 4.64
C LEU A 114 9.76 13.11 3.19
N ASP A 115 10.22 14.33 2.91
CA ASP A 115 10.19 14.94 1.58
C ASP A 115 8.76 14.99 1.01
N THR A 116 7.83 15.50 1.82
CA THR A 116 6.40 15.58 1.50
C THR A 116 5.95 17.02 1.25
N ASN A 117 5.12 17.22 0.23
CA ASN A 117 4.62 18.55 -0.15
C ASN A 117 3.12 18.70 0.10
N SER A 118 2.38 17.60 0.16
CA SER A 118 0.93 17.59 0.29
C SER A 118 0.45 16.71 1.45
N VAL A 119 -0.79 16.93 1.89
CA VAL A 119 -1.45 16.05 2.85
C VAL A 119 -1.65 14.64 2.26
N PHE A 120 -1.80 14.52 0.93
CA PHE A 120 -1.87 13.22 0.27
C PHE A 120 -0.59 12.39 0.46
N ASP A 121 0.59 13.02 0.43
CA ASP A 121 1.85 12.33 0.69
C ASP A 121 1.88 11.77 2.12
N TRP A 122 1.35 12.51 3.09
CA TRP A 122 1.24 12.04 4.48
C TRP A 122 0.36 10.81 4.58
N TYR A 123 -0.80 10.81 3.90
CA TYR A 123 -1.68 9.65 3.83
C TYR A 123 -1.01 8.46 3.13
N LYS A 124 -0.20 8.69 2.11
CA LYS A 124 0.58 7.63 1.44
C LYS A 124 1.58 6.98 2.41
N TYR A 125 2.25 7.77 3.23
CA TYR A 125 3.09 7.25 4.31
C TYR A 125 2.26 6.50 5.36
N ALA A 126 1.13 7.05 5.79
CA ALA A 126 0.25 6.43 6.79
C ALA A 126 -0.25 5.06 6.33
N LYS A 127 -0.78 4.96 5.11
CA LYS A 127 -1.27 3.73 4.49
C LYS A 127 -0.23 2.59 4.55
N VAL A 128 1.05 2.91 4.39
CA VAL A 128 2.12 1.92 4.25
C VAL A 128 2.80 1.58 5.60
N PHE A 129 2.91 2.55 6.50
CA PHE A 129 3.67 2.45 7.75
C PHE A 129 2.80 2.42 9.01
N CYS A 130 1.53 2.78 8.91
CA CYS A 130 0.53 2.75 9.99
C CYS A 130 -0.73 2.01 9.48
N PRO A 131 -0.62 0.71 9.15
CA PRO A 131 -1.76 -0.09 8.73
C PRO A 131 -2.78 -0.29 9.86
#